data_AF-A0A2N3E797-F1
#
_entry.id   AF-A0A2N3E797-F1
#
_cell.length_a   1.000
_cell.length_b   1.000
_cell.length_c   1.000
_cell.angle_alpha   90.00
_cell.angle_beta   90.00
_cell.angle_gamma   90.00
#
_symmetry.space_group_name_H-M   'P 1'
#
loop_
_entity.id
_entity.type
_entity.pdbx_description
1 polymer ?
#
loop_
_entity_poly.entity_id
_entity_poly.type
_entity_poly.pdbx_seq_one_letter_code
_entity_poly.pdbx_strand_id
1 'polypeptide(L)' 'GTFFLNRCDYLDPALAWTGVKNTGRGATLSPVGYESLTRPKSYHLRTQTK' A
#
# COMPACT_ATOMS: atom_id res chain seq x y z
N GLY A 1 8.72 10.26 -0.71
CA GLY A 1 8.33 9.60 0.56
C GLY A 1 9.49 8.83 1.14
N THR A 2 10.19 8.04 0.33
CA THR A 2 11.30 7.19 0.76
C THR A 2 12.59 7.99 1.00
N PHE A 3 13.31 7.67 2.07
CA PHE A 3 14.67 8.16 2.33
C PHE A 3 15.64 6.98 2.23
N PHE A 4 16.80 7.22 1.63
CA PHE A 4 17.86 6.23 1.46
C PHE A 4 19.05 6.59 2.34
N LEU A 5 19.66 5.60 2.97
CA LEU A 5 20.90 5.77 3.71
C LEU A 5 22.07 5.24 2.87
N ASN A 6 23.05 6.10 2.57
CA ASN A 6 24.27 5.76 1.82
C ASN A 6 24.00 5.18 0.41
N ARG A 7 22.85 5.49 -0.20
CA ARG A 7 22.45 5.13 -1.59
C ARG A 7 21.39 6.13 -2.10
N CYS A 8 21.03 6.07 -3.38
CA CYS A 8 19.87 6.75 -3.97
C CYS A 8 19.22 5.89 -5.07
N ASP A 9 17.96 6.18 -5.40
CA ASP A 9 17.20 5.64 -6.56
C ASP A 9 17.23 4.13 -6.75
N TYR A 10 17.36 3.38 -5.66
CA TYR A 10 17.29 1.93 -5.68
C TYR A 10 15.86 1.46 -5.51
N LEU A 11 15.38 0.62 -6.43
CA LEU A 11 14.04 0.06 -6.40
C LEU A 11 14.04 -1.32 -5.76
N ASP A 12 13.35 -1.44 -4.63
CA ASP A 12 13.04 -2.73 -3.99
C ASP A 12 11.53 -3.00 -4.15
N PRO A 13 11.11 -4.10 -4.81
CA PRO A 13 9.70 -4.45 -4.95
C PRO A 13 8.95 -4.59 -3.62
N ALA A 14 9.63 -4.91 -2.52
CA ALA A 14 9.01 -5.06 -1.20
C ALA A 14 8.74 -3.71 -0.51
N LEU A 15 9.40 -2.63 -0.91
CA LEU A 15 9.27 -1.31 -0.29
C LEU A 15 8.23 -0.45 -0.99
N ALA A 16 7.45 0.29 -0.20
CA ALA A 16 6.43 1.18 -0.74
C ALA A 16 7.10 2.40 -1.39
N TRP A 17 6.73 2.69 -2.64
CA TRP A 17 7.12 3.88 -3.36
C TRP A 17 6.00 4.91 -3.29
N THR A 18 6.28 6.06 -2.67
CA THR A 18 5.25 7.07 -2.40
C THR A 18 5.78 8.50 -2.50
N GLY A 19 4.87 9.43 -2.83
CA GLY A 19 5.09 10.87 -2.95
C GLY A 19 4.25 11.67 -1.94
N VAL A 20 4.59 12.95 -1.77
CA VAL A 20 3.79 13.92 -1.00
C VAL A 20 3.73 15.26 -1.73
N LYS A 21 2.71 16.09 -1.42
CA LYS A 21 2.51 17.41 -2.03
C LYS A 21 2.32 17.32 -3.55
N ASN A 22 3.16 18.00 -4.34
CA ASN A 22 3.09 18.03 -5.80
C ASN A 22 3.75 16.82 -6.45
N THR A 23 4.42 15.94 -5.69
CA THR A 23 5.03 14.71 -6.23
C THR A 23 4.05 13.53 -6.25
N GLY A 24 2.76 13.78 -6.03
CA GLY A 24 1.71 12.76 -5.98
C GLY A 24 1.31 12.34 -4.56
N ARG A 25 0.27 11.50 -4.49
CA ARG A 25 -0.27 10.87 -3.27
C ARG A 25 -0.61 9.41 -3.58
N GLY A 26 -0.56 8.56 -2.56
CA GLY A 26 -0.73 7.11 -2.71
C GLY A 26 0.60 6.37 -2.73
N ALA A 27 0.53 5.05 -2.81
CA ALA A 27 1.70 4.17 -2.82
C ALA A 27 1.61 3.18 -3.97
N THR A 28 2.76 2.88 -4.58
CA THR A 28 2.96 1.79 -5.53
C THR A 28 4.07 0.88 -5.02
N LEU A 29 4.22 -0.31 -5.60
CA LEU A 29 5.06 -1.38 -5.07
C LEU A 29 4.64 -1.83 -3.66
N SER A 30 5.31 -2.84 -3.11
CA SER A 30 4.97 -3.42 -1.80
C SER A 30 3.55 -4.02 -1.78
N PRO A 31 3.17 -4.78 -0.74
CA PRO A 31 1.76 -5.11 -0.52
C PRO A 31 0.84 -3.88 -0.49
N VAL A 32 1.33 -2.76 0.05
CA VAL A 32 0.58 -1.50 0.17
C VAL A 32 0.12 -0.95 -1.20
N GLY A 33 0.92 -1.10 -2.25
CA GLY A 33 0.52 -0.70 -3.59
C GLY A 33 -0.69 -1.48 -4.11
N TYR A 34 -0.76 -2.77 -3.79
CA TYR A 34 -1.87 -3.64 -4.20
C TYR A 34 -3.15 -3.39 -3.43
N GLU A 35 -3.08 -2.92 -2.17
CA GLU A 35 -4.26 -2.58 -1.38
C GLU A 35 -5.17 -1.59 -2.13
N SER A 36 -4.58 -0.62 -2.84
CA SER A 36 -5.31 0.37 -3.64
C SER A 36 -6.01 -0.21 -4.87
N LEU A 37 -5.56 -1.37 -5.37
CA LEU A 37 -6.13 -2.06 -6.53
C LEU A 37 -7.22 -3.07 -6.12
N THR A 38 -7.26 -3.44 -4.83
CA THR A 38 -8.22 -4.39 -4.30
C THR A 38 -9.36 -3.68 -3.57
N ARG A 39 -10.56 -4.24 -3.62
CA ARG A 39 -11.69 -3.73 -2.85
C ARG A 39 -11.88 -4.58 -1.59
N PRO A 40 -11.69 -4.03 -0.38
CA PRO A 40 -11.96 -4.78 0.85
C PRO A 40 -13.43 -5.19 0.90
N LYS A 41 -13.69 -6.44 1.28
CA LYS A 41 -15.05 -6.98 1.42
C LYS A 41 -15.15 -7.73 2.74
N SER A 42 -16.06 -7.30 3.60
CA SER A 42 -16.37 -7.97 4.87
C SER A 42 -17.75 -8.62 4.78
N TYR A 43 -17.87 -9.80 5.39
CA TYR A 43 -19.14 -10.51 5.52
C TYR A 43 -19.35 -10.88 6.97
N HIS A 44 -20.52 -10.57 7.51
CA HIS A 44 -20.93 -10.99 8.84
C HIS A 44 -22.16 -11.88 8.68
N LEU A 45 -21.98 -13.18 8.84
CA LEU A 45 -23.03 -14.19 8.64
C LEU A 45 -23.39 -14.82 9.98
N ARG A 46 -24.67 -14.73 10.37
CA ARG A 46 -25.21 -15.38 11.56
C ARG A 46 -26.19 -16.48 11.13
N THR A 47 -25.77 -17.73 11.25
CA THR A 47 -26.51 -18.89 10.73
C THR A 47 -27.65 -19.36 11.64
N GLN A 48 -27.54 -19.16 12.96
CA GLN A 48 -28.63 -19.41 13.92
C GLN A 48 -28.65 -18.31 14.97
N THR A 49 -29.85 -17.83 15.27
CA THR A 49 -30.10 -16.94 16.40
C THR A 49 -30.93 -17.73 17.41
N LYS A 50 -30.56 -17.69 18.68
CA LYS A 50 -31.36 -18.25 19.77
C LYS A 50 -32.72 -17.59 19.85
#